data_AF-A0A817YWA2-F1
#
_entry.id   AF-A0A817YWA2-F1
#
_cell.length_a   1.000
_cell.length_b   1.000
_cell.length_c   1.000
_cell.angle_alpha   90.00
_cell.angle_beta   90.00
_cell.angle_gamma   90.00
#
_symmetry.space_group_name_H-M   'P 1'
#
loop_
_entity.id
_entity.type
_entity.pdbx_description
1 polymer ?
#
loop_
_entity_poly.entity_id
_entity_poly.type
_entity_poly.pdbx_seq_one_letter_code
_entity_poly.pdbx_strand_id
1 'polypeptide(L)'
;MASRNDLELEQKVNLIRESERGLSYRELKDKFHVSIGAVSNILKRKHEYIDDYQCNRNKKLKRKIRLIDIYRDAHVSKQPTIYQFFKPV
;
A
#
# COMPACT_ATOMS: atom_id res chain seq x y z
N MET A 1 26.55 -9.57 -15.07
CA MET A 1 25.72 -10.16 -13.98
C MET A 1 24.30 -9.67 -14.20
N ALA A 2 23.41 -10.52 -14.70
CA ALA A 2 22.03 -10.12 -15.01
C ALA A 2 21.34 -9.72 -13.69
N SER A 3 20.90 -8.46 -13.59
CA SER A 3 19.96 -8.06 -12.55
C SER A 3 18.76 -9.00 -12.66
N ARG A 4 18.56 -9.87 -11.68
CA ARG A 4 17.28 -10.56 -11.53
C ARG A 4 16.25 -9.45 -11.50
N ASN A 5 15.42 -9.35 -12.53
CA ASN A 5 14.28 -8.45 -12.59
C ASN A 5 13.29 -8.90 -11.51
N ASP A 6 13.60 -8.58 -10.26
CA ASP A 6 12.76 -8.87 -9.12
C ASP A 6 11.58 -7.90 -9.18
N LEU A 7 10.41 -8.46 -9.54
CA LEU A 7 9.16 -7.71 -9.56
C LEU A 7 8.86 -7.15 -8.16
N GLU A 8 8.38 -5.91 -8.12
CA GLU A 8 7.85 -5.35 -6.90
C GLU A 8 6.61 -6.12 -6.41
N LEU A 9 6.31 -6.02 -5.11
CA LEU A 9 5.16 -6.70 -4.51
C LEU A 9 3.84 -6.36 -5.24
N GLU A 10 3.65 -5.10 -5.62
CA GLU A 10 2.47 -4.67 -6.36
C GLU A 10 2.39 -5.31 -7.76
N GLN A 11 3.52 -5.41 -8.45
CA GLN A 11 3.58 -6.07 -9.76
C GLN A 11 3.32 -7.57 -9.66
N LYS A 12 3.81 -8.24 -8.59
CA LYS A 12 3.50 -9.66 -8.31
C LYS A 12 2.00 -9.87 -8.08
N VAL A 13 1.36 -8.99 -7.30
CA VAL A 13 -0.10 -9.05 -7.07
C VAL A 13 -0.88 -8.79 -8.34
N ASN A 14 -0.45 -7.83 -9.17
CA ASN A 14 -1.09 -7.59 -10.47
C ASN A 14 -0.93 -8.79 -11.41
N LEU A 15 0.24 -9.44 -11.45
CA LEU A 15 0.44 -10.67 -12.21
C LEU A 15 -0.52 -11.78 -11.77
N ILE A 16 -0.71 -11.96 -10.46
CA ILE A 16 -1.68 -12.94 -9.92
C ILE A 16 -3.10 -12.62 -10.40
N ARG A 17 -3.54 -11.36 -10.28
CA ARG A 17 -4.87 -10.93 -10.74
C ARG A 17 -5.09 -11.17 -12.23
N GLU A 18 -4.08 -10.88 -13.04
CA GLU A 18 -4.11 -11.11 -14.49
C GLU A 18 -4.19 -12.61 -14.82
N SER A 19 -3.50 -13.46 -14.06
CA SER A 19 -3.64 -14.92 -14.21
C SER A 19 -5.05 -15.41 -13.86
N GLU A 20 -5.69 -14.83 -12.84
CA GLU A 20 -7.06 -15.17 -12.43
C GLU A 20 -8.10 -14.65 -13.42
N ARG A 21 -7.76 -13.63 -14.22
CA ARG A 21 -8.54 -13.16 -15.38
C ARG A 21 -8.44 -14.07 -16.60
N GLY A 22 -7.55 -15.08 -16.56
CA GLY A 22 -7.39 -16.08 -17.61
C GLY A 22 -6.21 -15.85 -18.56
N LEU A 23 -5.28 -14.94 -18.25
CA LEU A 23 -4.07 -14.80 -19.06
C LEU A 23 -3.15 -16.01 -18.92
N SER A 24 -2.58 -16.43 -20.05
CA SER A 24 -1.64 -17.55 -20.11
C SER A 24 -0.26 -17.18 -19.58
N TYR A 25 0.53 -18.20 -19.23
CA TYR A 25 1.89 -18.03 -18.73
C TYR A 25 2.82 -17.30 -19.71
N ARG A 26 2.59 -17.46 -21.03
CA ARG A 26 3.37 -16.77 -22.06
C ARG A 26 3.03 -15.28 -22.07
N GLU A 27 1.75 -14.94 -22.07
CA GLU A 27 1.30 -13.55 -22.04
C GLU A 27 1.74 -12.83 -20.75
N LEU A 28 1.69 -13.51 -19.61
CA LEU A 28 2.18 -12.96 -18.34
C LEU A 28 3.70 -12.74 -18.36
N LYS A 29 4.47 -13.66 -18.93
CA LYS A 29 5.91 -13.48 -19.12
C LYS A 29 6.19 -12.23 -19.95
N ASP A 30 5.50 -12.07 -21.08
CA ASP A 30 5.78 -11.00 -22.02
C ASP A 30 5.33 -9.64 -21.45
N LYS A 31 4.18 -9.61 -20.76
CA LYS A 31 3.63 -8.40 -20.12
C LYS A 31 4.46 -7.90 -18.93
N PHE A 32 5.01 -8.80 -18.14
CA PHE A 32 5.78 -8.44 -16.94
C PHE A 32 7.30 -8.56 -17.14
N HIS A 33 7.75 -8.89 -18.36
CA HIS A 33 9.16 -9.08 -18.73
C HIS A 33 9.94 -10.01 -17.77
N VAL A 34 9.29 -11.11 -17.37
CA VAL A 34 9.86 -12.12 -16.45
C VAL A 34 9.94 -13.50 -17.08
N SER A 35 10.82 -14.36 -16.55
CA SER A 35 10.91 -15.75 -17.01
C SER A 35 9.64 -16.53 -16.66
N ILE A 36 9.32 -17.56 -17.45
CA ILE A 36 8.18 -18.47 -17.18
C ILE A 36 8.33 -19.13 -15.80
N GLY A 37 9.55 -19.48 -15.40
CA GLY A 37 9.84 -20.03 -14.07
C GLY A 37 9.50 -19.04 -12.95
N ALA A 38 9.77 -17.75 -13.14
CA ALA A 38 9.38 -16.71 -12.20
C ALA A 38 7.85 -16.55 -12.12
N VAL A 39 7.14 -16.56 -13.25
CA VAL A 39 5.66 -16.56 -13.28
C VAL A 39 5.11 -17.73 -12.46
N SER A 40 5.59 -18.95 -12.71
CA SER A 40 5.15 -20.15 -11.97
C SER A 40 5.44 -20.05 -10.47
N ASN A 41 6.64 -19.58 -10.10
CA ASN A 41 7.00 -19.41 -8.70
C ASN A 41 6.12 -18.36 -7.98
N ILE A 42 5.79 -17.26 -8.67
CA ILE A 42 4.90 -16.22 -8.14
C ILE A 42 3.49 -16.76 -7.91
N LEU A 43 2.95 -17.49 -8.89
CA LEU A 43 1.60 -18.06 -8.82
C LEU A 43 1.48 -19.14 -7.72
N LYS A 44 2.52 -19.96 -7.51
CA LYS A 44 2.56 -20.94 -6.41
C LYS A 44 2.47 -20.28 -5.04
N ARG A 45 3.15 -19.14 -4.87
CA ARG A 45 3.20 -18.38 -3.60
C ARG A 45 2.18 -17.24 -3.55
N LYS A 46 1.08 -17.33 -4.32
CA LYS A 46 0.15 -16.21 -4.49
C LYS A 46 -0.46 -15.69 -3.18
N HIS A 47 -0.75 -16.59 -2.25
CA HIS A 47 -1.34 -16.26 -0.95
C HIS A 47 -0.42 -15.33 -0.15
N GLU A 48 0.87 -15.67 -0.07
CA GLU A 48 1.88 -14.87 0.63
C GLU A 48 1.93 -13.42 0.11
N TYR A 49 1.95 -13.25 -1.22
CA TYR A 49 2.03 -11.91 -1.81
C TYR A 49 0.76 -11.09 -1.60
N ILE A 50 -0.42 -11.73 -1.62
CA ILE A 50 -1.69 -11.06 -1.35
C ILE A 50 -1.75 -10.62 0.11
N ASP A 51 -1.37 -11.50 1.04
CA ASP A 51 -1.37 -11.22 2.48
C ASP A 51 -0.38 -10.10 2.83
N ASP A 52 0.82 -10.15 2.27
CA ASP A 52 1.83 -9.10 2.43
C ASP A 52 1.34 -7.76 1.90
N TYR A 53 0.68 -7.75 0.74
CA TYR A 53 0.15 -6.53 0.14
C TYR A 53 -0.96 -5.92 1.01
N GLN A 54 -1.88 -6.74 1.52
CA GLN A 54 -2.94 -6.29 2.42
C GLN A 54 -2.36 -5.76 3.75
N CYS A 55 -1.42 -6.49 4.35
CA CYS A 55 -0.74 -6.07 5.58
C CYS A 55 0.03 -4.75 5.39
N ASN A 56 0.74 -4.57 4.28
CA ASN A 56 1.47 -3.35 3.98
C ASN A 56 0.52 -2.16 3.76
N ARG A 57 -0.59 -2.36 3.04
CA ARG A 57 -1.64 -1.34 2.85
C ARG A 57 -2.25 -0.92 4.19
N ASN A 58 -2.54 -1.87 5.06
CA ASN A 58 -3.10 -1.61 6.39
C ASN A 58 -2.11 -0.89 7.31
N LYS A 59 -0.81 -1.20 7.23
CA LYS A 59 0.24 -0.45 7.95
C LYS A 59 0.32 1.00 7.49
N LYS A 60 0.30 1.25 6.17
CA LYS A 60 0.30 2.62 5.62
C LYS A 60 -0.95 3.39 6.03
N LEU A 61 -2.12 2.76 6.05
CA LEU A 61 -3.37 3.38 6.46
C LEU A 61 -3.38 3.75 7.96
N LYS A 62 -2.93 2.84 8.83
CA LYS A 62 -2.81 3.10 10.29
C LYS A 62 -1.90 4.30 10.58
N ARG A 63 -0.81 4.48 9.83
CA ARG A 63 0.06 5.66 9.96
C ARG A 63 -0.65 6.96 9.55
N LYS A 64 -1.44 6.94 8.46
CA LYS A 64 -2.19 8.13 8.02
C LYS A 64 -3.28 8.53 9.02
N ILE A 65 -4.01 7.56 9.56
CA ILE A 65 -5.03 7.82 10.59
C ILE A 65 -4.39 8.46 11.82
N ARG A 66 -3.30 7.90 12.33
CA ARG A 66 -2.57 8.47 13.48
C ARG A 66 -2.11 9.91 13.23
N LEU A 67 -1.63 10.23 12.02
CA LEU A 67 -1.26 11.60 11.69
C LEU A 67 -2.47 12.53 11.73
N ILE A 68 -3.60 12.13 11.14
CA ILE A 68 -4.85 12.92 11.17
C ILE A 68 -5.32 13.13 12.61
N ASP A 69 -5.26 12.11 13.46
CA ASP A 69 -5.63 12.21 14.87
C ASP A 69 -4.71 13.21 15.61
N ILE A 70 -3.39 13.15 15.40
CA ILE A 70 -2.43 14.13 15.96
C ILE A 70 -2.73 15.55 15.49
N TYR A 71 -3.01 15.76 14.20
CA TYR A 71 -3.35 17.09 13.67
C TYR A 71 -4.69 17.60 14.21
N ARG A 72 -5.68 16.72 14.39
CA ARG A 72 -6.98 17.06 14.99
C ARG A 72 -6.81 17.49 16.45
N ASP A 73 -6.05 16.75 17.25
CA ASP A 73 -5.78 17.09 18.65
C ASP A 73 -4.98 18.38 18.80
N ALA A 74 -4.01 18.62 17.91
CA ALA A 74 -3.24 19.86 17.88
C ALA A 74 -4.11 21.10 17.60
N HIS A 75 -5.13 20.99 16.73
CA HIS A 75 -6.02 22.10 16.36
C HIS A 75 -7.13 22.40 17.38
N VAL A 76 -7.41 21.51 18.34
CA VAL A 76 -8.36 21.76 19.44
C VAL A 76 -7.73 22.58 20.58
N SER A 77 -6.40 22.70 20.62
CA SER A 77 -5.67 23.38 21.71
C SER A 77 -5.48 24.91 21.56
N LYS A 78 -6.00 25.52 20.49
CA LYS A 78 -5.86 26.99 20.23
C LYS A 78 -7.19 27.66 19.90
N GLN A 79 -8.11 27.70 20.86
CA GLN A 79 -9.10 28.78 20.94
C GLN A 79 -8.55 29.82 21.94
N PRO A 80 -8.04 30.98 21.51
CA PRO A 80 -7.74 32.07 22.44
C PRO A 80 -9.07 32.61 22.99
N THR A 81 -9.30 32.43 24.29
CA THR A 81 -10.39 33.06 25.04
C THR A 81 -10.14 34.56 25.13
N ILE A 82 -10.65 35.35 24.19
CA ILE A 82 -10.52 36.82 24.19
C ILE A 82 -11.70 37.57 24.82
N TYR A 83 -12.67 36.86 25.43
CA TYR A 83 -13.84 37.50 26.05
C TYR A 83 -13.90 37.33 27.56
N GLN A 84 -12.85 37.76 28.29
CA GLN A 84 -12.93 37.86 29.75
C GLN A 84 -12.31 39.11 30.38
N PHE A 85 -11.91 40.12 29.59
CA PHE A 85 -11.33 41.35 30.13
C PHE A 85 -11.92 42.60 29.49
N PHE A 86 -13.18 42.92 29.80
CA PHE A 86 -13.65 44.32 29.86
C PHE A 86 -14.85 44.37 30.82
N LYS A 87 -14.55 44.40 32.12
CA LYS A 87 -15.34 45.16 33.10
C LYS A 87 -14.47 46.35 33.53
N PRO A 88 -14.94 47.58 33.32
CA PRO A 88 -14.97 48.55 34.41
C PRO A 88 -16.34 49.27 34.44
N VAL A 89 -17.01 49.19 35.60
CA VAL A 89 -17.31 50.28 36.56
C VAL A 89 -18.44 51.18 36.07
#